data_AF-A0A417UDF0-F1
#
_entry.id   AF-A0A417UDF0-F1
#
_cell.length_a   1.000
_cell.length_b   1.000
_cell.length_c   1.000
_cell.angle_alpha   90.00
_cell.angle_beta   90.00
_cell.angle_gamma   90.00
#
_symmetry.space_group_name_H-M   'P 1'
#
loop_
_entity.id
_entity.type
_entity.pdbx_description
1 polymer ?
#
loop_
_entity_poly.entity_id
_entity_poly.type
_entity_poly.pdbx_seq_one_letter_code
_entity_poly.pdbx_strand_id
1 'polypeptide(L)'
;MSYTFSRRAFLKYSAATAVAVAGASLLGGCEYQDPQNPVSKELPSAIKSDLNVIAGLKSMKIEKGTCTLEVDIESARANPIPLDPYRFSVAVKDVKGEPVYFSDNWGGVRILDAENSLIQQKKPITIHLAADHFPTLEEGQTVVFKFMPIRENSEYSMTWEITKEVYDEFIANQSTSKN
;
A
#
# COMPACT_ATOMS: atom_id res chain seq x y z
N MET A 1 -8.19 -51.12 -43.76
CA MET A 1 -6.83 -50.89 -44.30
C MET A 1 -6.73 -49.40 -44.60
N SER A 2 -5.81 -48.57 -44.12
CA SER A 2 -4.68 -48.69 -43.18
C SER A 2 -4.27 -47.25 -42.85
N TYR A 3 -3.75 -47.02 -41.65
CA TYR A 3 -3.12 -45.76 -41.26
C TYR A 3 -1.92 -45.41 -42.16
N THR A 4 -1.72 -44.13 -42.47
CA THR A 4 -0.36 -43.59 -42.58
C THR A 4 -0.31 -42.15 -42.10
N PHE A 5 0.64 -41.97 -41.20
CA PHE A 5 1.01 -40.78 -40.46
C PHE A 5 2.10 -40.05 -41.22
N SER A 6 2.14 -38.72 -41.14
CA SER A 6 3.38 -37.98 -41.38
C SER A 6 3.50 -36.82 -40.41
N ARG A 7 4.55 -36.91 -39.58
CA ARG A 7 5.01 -35.90 -38.62
C ARG A 7 5.90 -34.88 -39.31
N ARG A 8 5.85 -33.67 -38.76
CA ARG A 8 6.91 -32.64 -38.56
C ARG A 8 6.46 -31.29 -39.14
N ALA A 9 6.55 -30.17 -38.43
CA ALA A 9 7.01 -29.90 -37.09
C ALA A 9 6.76 -28.41 -36.77
N PHE A 10 6.94 -28.08 -35.49
CA PHE A 10 7.22 -26.75 -34.93
C PHE A 10 6.09 -25.74 -34.89
N LEU A 11 5.47 -25.63 -33.72
CA LEU A 11 5.56 -24.45 -32.86
C LEU A 11 5.21 -24.92 -31.44
N LYS A 12 6.23 -25.38 -30.70
CA LYS A 12 6.82 -24.64 -29.59
C LYS A 12 5.74 -24.13 -28.63
N TYR A 13 5.61 -24.88 -27.54
CA TYR A 13 5.12 -24.45 -26.24
C TYR A 13 5.38 -22.96 -26.00
N SER A 14 4.31 -22.19 -25.88
CA SER A 14 4.24 -21.16 -24.86
C SER A 14 2.96 -21.47 -24.11
N ALA A 15 3.11 -22.31 -23.08
CA ALA A 15 2.16 -22.33 -21.99
C ALA A 15 2.26 -20.93 -21.35
N ALA A 16 1.48 -19.99 -21.86
CA ALA A 16 1.12 -18.82 -21.10
C ALA A 16 0.23 -19.35 -19.97
N THR A 17 0.83 -19.67 -18.83
CA THR A 17 0.11 -19.66 -17.57
C THR A 17 -0.37 -18.23 -17.38
N ALA A 18 -1.56 -17.95 -17.92
CA ALA A 18 -2.34 -16.82 -17.50
C ALA A 18 -2.62 -17.06 -16.01
N VAL A 19 -1.87 -16.35 -15.17
CA VAL A 19 -2.28 -16.14 -13.79
C VAL A 19 -3.55 -15.31 -13.89
N ALA A 20 -4.68 -16.01 -13.91
CA ALA A 20 -5.94 -15.39 -13.57
C ALA A 20 -5.80 -14.99 -12.11
N VAL A 21 -5.51 -13.71 -11.86
CA VAL A 21 -5.83 -13.09 -10.59
C VAL A 21 -7.35 -13.10 -10.52
N ALA A 22 -7.90 -14.22 -10.04
CA ALA A 22 -9.25 -14.27 -9.54
C ALA A 22 -9.25 -13.48 -8.22
N GLY A 23 -9.24 -12.16 -8.35
CA GLY A 23 -9.71 -11.28 -7.29
C GLY A 23 -11.21 -11.48 -7.21
N ALA A 24 -11.62 -12.50 -6.44
CA ALA A 24 -12.99 -12.62 -5.99
C ALA A 24 -13.28 -11.44 -5.06
N SER A 25 -13.80 -10.36 -5.63
CA SER A 25 -14.64 -9.37 -4.95
C SER A 25 -15.45 -8.65 -6.02
N LEU A 26 -16.42 -9.39 -6.55
CA LEU A 26 -17.31 -8.98 -7.62
C LEU A 26 -18.52 -8.16 -7.10
N LEU A 27 -18.55 -7.75 -5.83
CA LEU A 27 -19.66 -7.00 -5.20
C LEU A 27 -19.22 -6.15 -3.98
N GLY A 28 -18.09 -5.45 -4.06
CA GLY A 28 -17.93 -4.23 -3.27
C GLY A 28 -18.58 -3.11 -4.07
N GLY A 29 -19.65 -2.47 -3.57
CA GLY A 29 -20.10 -1.24 -4.18
C GLY A 29 -18.89 -0.33 -4.34
N CYS A 30 -18.67 0.27 -5.51
CA CYS A 30 -17.63 1.26 -5.66
C CYS A 30 -17.96 2.37 -4.66
N GLU A 31 -17.41 2.32 -3.45
CA GLU A 31 -17.42 3.44 -2.53
C GLU A 31 -16.86 4.57 -3.37
N TYR A 32 -17.69 5.59 -3.59
CA TYR A 32 -17.26 6.78 -4.28
C TYR A 32 -16.22 7.41 -3.37
N GLN A 33 -14.95 7.11 -3.65
CA GLN A 33 -13.83 7.68 -2.92
C GLN A 33 -13.77 9.16 -3.25
N ASP A 34 -13.58 10.00 -2.23
CA ASP A 34 -13.23 11.40 -2.43
C ASP A 34 -11.90 11.43 -3.22
N PRO A 35 -11.91 11.90 -4.47
CA PRO A 35 -10.71 11.89 -5.29
C PRO A 35 -9.61 12.83 -4.75
N GLN A 36 -9.97 13.80 -3.91
CA GLN A 36 -9.01 14.69 -3.26
C GLN A 36 -8.35 13.98 -2.09
N ASN A 37 -9.16 13.37 -1.20
CA ASN A 37 -8.69 12.66 -0.02
C ASN A 37 -9.07 11.16 -0.04
N PRO A 38 -8.50 10.35 -0.95
CA PRO A 38 -8.87 8.96 -1.09
C PRO A 38 -8.50 8.16 0.17
N VAL A 39 -9.42 7.29 0.59
CA VAL A 39 -9.25 6.41 1.76
C VAL A 39 -9.39 4.95 1.33
N SER A 40 -8.43 4.12 1.72
CA SER A 40 -8.51 2.66 1.58
C SER A 40 -8.59 1.99 2.95
N LYS A 41 -9.41 0.93 3.04
CA LYS A 41 -9.50 0.07 4.23
C LYS A 41 -8.89 -1.32 4.01
N GLU A 42 -8.28 -1.53 2.83
CA GLU A 42 -7.72 -2.81 2.40
C GLU A 42 -6.18 -2.80 2.47
N LEU A 43 -5.60 -3.97 2.72
CA LEU A 43 -4.15 -4.20 2.73
C LEU A 43 -3.84 -5.57 2.09
N PRO A 44 -3.09 -5.63 0.97
CA PRO A 44 -2.51 -4.54 0.20
C PRO A 44 -3.54 -3.75 -0.61
N SER A 45 -3.29 -2.47 -0.88
CA SER A 45 -4.16 -1.67 -1.75
C SER A 45 -3.44 -0.47 -2.36
N ALA A 46 -3.96 0.00 -3.50
CA ALA A 46 -3.50 1.22 -4.16
C ALA A 46 -4.66 2.18 -4.41
N ILE A 47 -4.41 3.46 -4.18
CA ILE A 47 -5.37 4.55 -4.37
C ILE A 47 -4.77 5.64 -5.24
N LYS A 48 -5.63 6.39 -5.91
CA LYS A 48 -5.26 7.49 -6.80
C LYS A 48 -5.88 8.79 -6.32
N SER A 49 -5.07 9.84 -6.24
CA SER A 49 -5.51 11.21 -5.95
C SER A 49 -5.67 12.04 -7.23
N ASP A 50 -6.55 13.03 -7.19
CA ASP A 50 -6.72 14.09 -8.19
C ASP A 50 -5.45 14.91 -8.45
N LEU A 51 -4.47 14.84 -7.54
CA LEU A 51 -3.12 15.36 -7.79
C LEU A 51 -2.33 14.55 -8.84
N ASN A 52 -2.94 13.58 -9.51
CA ASN A 52 -2.28 12.64 -10.42
C ASN A 52 -1.14 11.88 -9.75
N VAL A 53 -1.40 11.44 -8.51
CA VAL A 53 -0.49 10.60 -7.72
C VAL A 53 -1.19 9.29 -7.44
N ILE A 54 -0.51 8.19 -7.75
CA ILE A 54 -0.93 6.85 -7.38
C ILE A 54 0.02 6.41 -6.27
N ALA A 55 -0.53 5.94 -5.17
CA ALA A 55 0.26 5.37 -4.10
C ALA A 55 -0.38 4.08 -3.61
N GLY A 56 0.44 3.11 -3.24
CA GLY A 56 -0.01 1.80 -2.77
C GLY A 56 0.71 1.37 -1.51
N LEU A 57 -0.08 0.96 -0.51
CA LEU A 57 0.44 0.30 0.68
C LEU A 57 0.53 -1.20 0.39
N LYS A 58 1.75 -1.69 0.15
CA LYS A 58 2.02 -3.09 -0.20
C LYS A 58 2.06 -4.01 1.00
N SER A 59 2.71 -3.55 2.07
CA SER A 59 2.85 -4.34 3.27
C SER A 59 2.93 -3.45 4.51
N MET A 60 2.48 -4.00 5.62
CA MET A 60 2.62 -3.43 6.95
C MET A 60 3.06 -4.53 7.89
N LYS A 61 4.01 -4.22 8.77
CA LYS A 61 4.49 -5.15 9.80
C LYS A 61 4.74 -4.41 11.10
N ILE A 62 4.21 -4.94 12.19
CA ILE A 62 4.41 -4.42 13.54
C ILE A 62 5.28 -5.43 14.30
N GLU A 63 6.49 -5.02 14.69
CA GLU A 63 7.41 -5.86 15.45
C GLU A 63 8.19 -5.02 16.46
N LYS A 64 8.27 -5.48 17.72
CA LYS A 64 9.10 -4.89 18.79
C LYS A 64 8.92 -3.37 18.97
N GLY A 65 7.69 -2.88 18.84
CA GLY A 65 7.37 -1.46 19.01
C GLY A 65 7.72 -0.58 17.81
N THR A 66 7.96 -1.17 16.63
CA THR A 66 8.14 -0.45 15.37
C THR A 66 7.12 -0.95 14.36
N CYS A 67 6.43 -0.03 13.68
CA CYS A 67 5.64 -0.31 12.50
C CYS A 67 6.46 0.00 11.25
N THR A 68 6.66 -0.99 10.38
CA THR A 68 7.32 -0.82 9.08
C THR A 68 6.31 -0.96 7.95
N LEU A 69 6.42 -0.09 6.94
CA LEU A 69 5.52 -0.04 5.80
C LEU A 69 6.34 -0.11 4.51
N GLU A 70 5.83 -0.82 3.51
CA GLU A 70 6.35 -0.77 2.13
C GLU A 70 5.33 -0.04 1.25
N VAL A 71 5.77 1.04 0.61
CA VAL A 71 4.89 1.95 -0.13
C VAL A 71 5.41 2.15 -1.55
N ASP A 72 4.56 1.90 -2.52
CA ASP A 72 4.79 2.28 -3.91
C ASP A 72 4.20 3.65 -4.19
N ILE A 73 4.93 4.50 -4.92
CA ILE A 73 4.46 5.82 -5.32
C ILE A 73 4.84 6.10 -6.78
N GLU A 74 3.85 6.52 -7.56
CA GLU A 74 4.05 7.08 -8.89
C GLU A 74 3.33 8.43 -9.00
N SER A 75 4.03 9.44 -9.50
CA SER A 75 3.45 10.76 -9.77
C SER A 75 3.48 11.07 -11.25
N ALA A 76 2.35 11.52 -11.81
CA ALA A 76 2.31 12.09 -13.15
C ALA A 76 2.38 13.63 -13.14
N ARG A 77 2.62 14.25 -11.98
CA ARG A 77 2.75 15.71 -11.84
C ARG A 77 3.97 16.23 -12.58
N ALA A 78 3.86 17.41 -13.17
CA ALA A 78 5.00 18.08 -13.81
C ALA A 78 6.06 18.49 -12.77
N ASN A 79 5.62 18.98 -11.61
CA ASN A 79 6.50 19.32 -10.50
C ASN A 79 6.77 18.07 -9.66
N PRO A 80 8.05 17.65 -9.50
CA PRO A 80 8.41 16.54 -8.63
C PRO A 80 7.93 16.77 -7.20
N ILE A 81 7.63 15.69 -6.50
CA ILE A 81 7.24 15.74 -5.10
C ILE A 81 8.50 15.47 -4.26
N PRO A 82 8.91 16.37 -3.36
CA PRO A 82 9.94 16.07 -2.37
C PRO A 82 9.64 14.76 -1.62
N LEU A 83 10.63 13.88 -1.53
CA LEU A 83 10.54 12.69 -0.71
C LEU A 83 11.16 13.02 0.65
N ASP A 84 10.33 13.55 1.55
CA ASP A 84 10.72 13.92 2.90
C ASP A 84 9.80 13.29 3.95
N PRO A 85 10.32 12.98 5.17
CA PRO A 85 9.57 12.39 6.27
C PRO A 85 8.23 13.06 6.61
N TYR A 86 8.14 14.39 6.50
CA TYR A 86 6.99 15.17 6.97
C TYR A 86 5.74 15.00 6.11
N ARG A 87 5.84 14.24 5.03
CA ARG A 87 4.72 13.86 4.15
C ARG A 87 4.05 12.59 4.59
N PHE A 88 4.61 11.89 5.56
CA PHE A 88 4.10 10.62 6.06
C PHE A 88 3.79 10.72 7.54
N SER A 89 2.64 10.18 7.93
CA SER A 89 2.32 10.02 9.34
C SER A 89 1.64 8.68 9.58
N VAL A 90 1.87 8.12 10.75
CA VAL A 90 1.20 6.91 11.22
C VAL A 90 0.52 7.23 12.55
N ALA A 91 -0.75 6.91 12.67
CA ALA A 91 -1.50 7.00 13.91
C ALA A 91 -2.16 5.65 14.24
N VAL A 92 -2.53 5.47 15.49
CA VAL A 92 -3.48 4.42 15.90
C VAL A 92 -4.64 5.11 16.57
N LYS A 93 -5.86 4.73 16.18
CA LYS A 93 -7.10 5.20 16.78
C LYS A 93 -7.77 4.04 17.52
N ASP A 94 -8.41 4.35 18.64
CA ASP A 94 -9.27 3.40 19.34
C ASP A 94 -10.66 3.25 18.69
N VAL A 95 -11.51 2.42 19.29
CA VAL A 95 -12.90 2.19 18.85
C VAL A 95 -13.79 3.43 18.86
N LYS A 96 -13.40 4.49 19.59
CA LYS A 96 -14.10 5.78 19.63
C LYS A 96 -13.55 6.77 18.59
N GLY A 97 -12.49 6.39 17.88
CA GLY A 97 -11.78 7.24 16.93
C GLY A 97 -10.75 8.16 17.59
N GLU A 98 -10.49 8.01 18.89
CA GLU A 98 -9.54 8.83 19.63
C GLU A 98 -8.10 8.34 19.36
N PRO A 99 -7.14 9.26 19.16
CA PRO A 99 -5.76 8.88 18.88
C PRO A 99 -5.10 8.29 20.13
N VAL A 100 -4.67 7.04 20.06
CA VAL A 100 -3.85 6.38 21.10
C VAL A 100 -2.36 6.46 20.80
N TYR A 101 -2.00 6.66 19.53
CA TYR A 101 -0.64 6.86 19.07
C TYR A 101 -0.61 7.80 17.88
N PHE A 102 0.43 8.62 17.79
CA PHE A 102 0.72 9.46 16.64
C PHE A 102 2.23 9.61 16.46
N SER A 103 2.73 9.27 15.25
CA SER A 103 4.16 9.22 14.95
C SER A 103 4.89 10.52 15.23
N ASP A 104 4.27 11.66 14.99
CA ASP A 104 4.95 12.96 15.10
C ASP A 104 5.28 13.33 16.55
N ASN A 105 4.58 12.72 17.52
CA ASN A 105 4.92 12.82 18.95
C ASN A 105 6.19 12.03 19.31
N TRP A 106 6.68 11.18 18.41
CA TRP A 106 7.80 10.25 18.60
C TRP A 106 8.91 10.41 17.55
N GLY A 107 9.01 11.60 16.94
CA GLY A 107 10.04 11.90 15.93
C GLY A 107 9.59 11.70 14.48
N GLY A 108 8.32 11.38 14.26
CA GLY A 108 7.72 11.22 12.93
C GLY A 108 8.05 9.89 12.27
N VAL A 109 7.64 9.75 11.01
CA VAL A 109 7.94 8.57 10.18
C VAL A 109 9.34 8.71 9.60
N ARG A 110 10.16 7.65 9.69
CA ARG A 110 11.49 7.58 9.07
C ARG A 110 11.40 6.90 7.71
N ILE A 111 12.09 7.45 6.72
CA ILE A 111 12.32 6.79 5.43
C ILE A 111 13.59 5.94 5.58
N LEU A 112 13.47 4.62 5.44
CA LEU A 112 14.56 3.67 5.65
C LEU A 112 15.48 3.57 4.43
N ASP A 113 14.89 3.69 3.25
CA ASP A 113 15.57 3.66 1.96
C ASP A 113 14.91 4.66 1.01
N ALA A 114 15.76 5.43 0.35
CA ALA A 114 15.38 6.32 -0.72
C ALA A 114 16.58 6.46 -1.65
N GLU A 115 16.45 5.95 -2.88
CA GLU A 115 17.48 6.15 -3.90
C GLU A 115 17.58 7.63 -4.31
N ASN A 116 16.45 8.34 -4.27
CA ASN A 116 16.31 9.72 -4.71
C ASN A 116 15.59 10.55 -3.65
N SER A 117 15.90 11.84 -3.56
CA SER A 117 15.19 12.79 -2.67
C SER A 117 13.88 13.33 -3.27
N LEU A 118 13.50 12.89 -4.48
CA LEU A 118 12.35 13.38 -5.21
C LEU A 118 11.60 12.22 -5.87
N ILE A 119 10.27 12.27 -5.79
CA ILE A 119 9.35 11.48 -6.59
C ILE A 119 9.20 12.19 -7.94
N GLN A 120 9.86 11.65 -8.96
CA GLN A 120 9.94 12.25 -10.29
C GLN A 120 8.73 11.84 -11.14
N GLN A 121 8.40 12.68 -12.13
CA GLN A 121 7.30 12.43 -13.04
C GLN A 121 7.48 11.09 -13.79
N LYS A 122 6.47 10.21 -13.71
CA LYS A 122 6.42 8.89 -14.38
C LYS A 122 7.62 8.00 -14.07
N LYS A 123 8.20 8.15 -12.87
CA LYS A 123 9.23 7.26 -12.33
C LYS A 123 8.70 6.64 -11.04
N PRO A 124 8.07 5.46 -11.11
CA PRO A 124 7.61 4.75 -9.92
C PRO A 124 8.78 4.49 -8.98
N ILE A 125 8.53 4.65 -7.68
CA ILE A 125 9.46 4.31 -6.62
C ILE A 125 8.78 3.38 -5.61
N THR A 126 9.58 2.55 -4.96
CA THR A 126 9.19 1.82 -3.75
C THR A 126 10.07 2.32 -2.62
N ILE A 127 9.46 2.61 -1.47
CA ILE A 127 10.16 3.08 -0.27
C ILE A 127 9.72 2.25 0.93
N HIS A 128 10.62 2.07 1.90
CA HIS A 128 10.26 1.51 3.19
C HIS A 128 10.27 2.60 4.26
N LEU A 129 9.23 2.58 5.08
CA LEU A 129 9.01 3.55 6.15
C LEU A 129 9.04 2.85 7.51
N ALA A 130 9.40 3.57 8.56
CA ALA A 130 9.31 3.09 9.94
C ALA A 130 8.74 4.16 10.88
N ALA A 131 7.86 3.74 11.78
CA ALA A 131 7.37 4.54 12.90
C ALA A 131 7.70 3.81 14.21
N ASP A 132 8.47 4.47 15.08
CA ASP A 132 8.94 3.89 16.36
C ASP A 132 7.95 4.17 17.50
N HIS A 133 8.15 3.52 18.64
CA HIS A 133 7.26 3.58 19.81
C HIS A 133 5.81 3.20 19.47
N PHE A 134 5.64 2.38 18.44
CA PHE A 134 4.35 1.91 17.98
C PHE A 134 3.77 0.95 19.03
N PRO A 135 2.52 1.16 19.47
CA PRO A 135 1.91 0.32 20.51
C PRO A 135 1.61 -1.09 19.98
N THR A 136 1.37 -2.03 20.88
CA THR A 136 0.71 -3.29 20.51
C THR A 136 -0.68 -2.96 19.98
N LEU A 137 -1.01 -3.44 18.78
CA LEU A 137 -2.32 -3.20 18.16
C LEU A 137 -3.38 -4.08 18.84
N GLU A 138 -4.35 -3.45 19.50
CA GLU A 138 -5.44 -4.11 20.25
C GLU A 138 -6.73 -4.26 19.42
N GLU A 139 -7.64 -5.11 19.89
CA GLU A 139 -8.94 -5.35 19.22
C GLU A 139 -9.74 -4.07 19.06
N GLY A 140 -10.32 -3.88 17.87
CA GLY A 140 -11.08 -2.69 17.52
C GLY A 140 -10.25 -1.42 17.29
N GLN A 141 -8.91 -1.49 17.36
CA GLN A 141 -8.05 -0.38 16.97
C GLN A 141 -7.81 -0.35 15.45
N THR A 142 -7.56 0.85 14.95
CA THR A 142 -7.30 1.11 13.53
C THR A 142 -5.98 1.87 13.36
N VAL A 143 -5.10 1.34 12.52
CA VAL A 143 -3.90 2.03 12.07
C VAL A 143 -4.28 2.98 10.94
N VAL A 144 -3.88 4.25 11.08
CA VAL A 144 -4.09 5.27 10.06
C VAL A 144 -2.74 5.67 9.49
N PHE A 145 -2.41 5.19 8.30
CA PHE A 145 -1.26 5.64 7.53
C PHE A 145 -1.70 6.73 6.56
N LYS A 146 -0.98 7.85 6.53
CA LYS A 146 -1.30 9.00 5.70
C LYS A 146 -0.08 9.45 4.91
N PHE A 147 -0.26 9.64 3.61
CA PHE A 147 0.69 10.27 2.70
C PHE A 147 0.13 11.59 2.19
N MET A 148 0.90 12.68 2.30
CA MET A 148 0.53 14.03 1.86
C MET A 148 1.42 14.44 0.67
N PRO A 149 0.94 14.28 -0.58
CA PRO A 149 1.71 14.64 -1.78
C PRO A 149 2.06 16.13 -1.86
N ILE A 150 1.32 16.99 -1.15
CA ILE A 150 1.65 18.40 -0.92
C ILE A 150 1.45 18.64 0.58
N ARG A 151 2.52 18.99 1.28
CA ARG A 151 2.54 19.08 2.75
C ARG A 151 1.53 20.12 3.28
N GLU A 152 1.42 21.24 2.58
CA GLU A 152 0.56 22.36 2.96
C GLU A 152 -0.92 22.11 2.66
N ASN A 153 -1.23 21.04 1.92
CA ASN A 153 -2.57 20.74 1.44
C ASN A 153 -3.04 19.36 1.92
N SER A 154 -3.34 19.29 3.21
CA SER A 154 -3.79 18.05 3.85
C SER A 154 -5.14 17.53 3.32
N GLU A 155 -5.91 18.35 2.62
CA GLU A 155 -7.12 17.97 1.89
C GLU A 155 -6.85 17.05 0.69
N TYR A 156 -5.61 16.98 0.22
CA TYR A 156 -5.20 16.07 -0.87
C TYR A 156 -4.46 14.83 -0.38
N SER A 157 -4.68 14.44 0.88
CA SER A 157 -3.96 13.32 1.47
C SER A 157 -4.47 11.98 0.96
N MET A 158 -3.60 10.99 0.97
CA MET A 158 -3.93 9.61 0.63
C MET A 158 -3.85 8.81 1.92
N THR A 159 -4.95 8.17 2.31
CA THR A 159 -5.10 7.58 3.65
C THR A 159 -5.40 6.09 3.57
N TRP A 160 -4.76 5.30 4.43
CA TRP A 160 -5.08 3.90 4.67
C TRP A 160 -5.53 3.75 6.12
N GLU A 161 -6.75 3.25 6.32
CA GLU A 161 -7.35 2.96 7.61
C GLU A 161 -7.43 1.44 7.77
N ILE A 162 -6.37 0.85 8.34
CA ILE A 162 -6.22 -0.60 8.46
C ILE A 162 -6.65 -1.01 9.86
N THR A 163 -7.81 -1.67 9.95
CA THR A 163 -8.25 -2.24 11.22
C THR A 163 -7.36 -3.40 11.64
N LYS A 164 -7.37 -3.75 12.91
CA LYS A 164 -6.64 -4.92 13.40
C LYS A 164 -7.03 -6.20 12.67
N GLU A 165 -8.31 -6.39 12.36
CA GLU A 165 -8.80 -7.58 11.67
C GLU A 165 -8.20 -7.70 10.27
N VAL A 166 -8.17 -6.60 9.50
CA VAL A 166 -7.54 -6.55 8.17
C VAL A 166 -6.03 -6.81 8.25
N TYR A 167 -5.36 -6.25 9.26
CA TYR A 167 -3.94 -6.49 9.48
C TYR A 167 -3.65 -7.97 9.83
N ASP A 168 -4.39 -8.55 10.76
CA ASP A 168 -4.19 -9.93 11.20
C ASP A 168 -4.45 -10.92 10.05
N GLU A 169 -5.48 -10.67 9.22
CA GLU A 169 -5.75 -11.45 8.00
C GLU A 169 -4.59 -11.35 7.01
N PHE A 170 -4.07 -10.15 6.77
CA PHE A 170 -2.90 -9.94 5.91
C PHE A 170 -1.68 -10.75 6.40
N ILE A 171 -1.36 -10.67 7.70
CA ILE A 171 -0.22 -11.40 8.29
C ILE A 171 -0.41 -12.93 8.21
N ALA A 172 -1.63 -13.43 8.44
CA ALA A 172 -1.94 -14.84 8.31
C ALA A 172 -1.71 -15.33 6.87
N ASN A 173 -2.18 -14.57 5.87
CA ASN A 173 -2.02 -14.90 4.45
C ASN A 173 -0.56 -14.86 3.97
N GLN A 174 0.28 -14.00 4.55
CA GLN A 174 1.73 -13.99 4.27
C GLN A 174 2.47 -15.21 4.85
N SER A 175 1.89 -15.86 5.87
CA SER A 175 2.49 -17.02 6.54
C SER A 175 2.12 -18.33 5.83
N THR A 176 0.94 -18.40 5.21
CA THR A 176 0.46 -19.58 4.48
C THR A 176 1.05 -19.72 3.07
N SER A 177 1.47 -18.61 2.44
CA SER A 177 2.10 -18.62 1.10
C SER A 177 3.54 -19.16 1.06
N LYS A 178 4.14 -19.44 2.23
CA LYS A 178 5.52 -19.95 2.37
C LYS A 178 5.62 -21.47 2.52
N ASN A 179 4.51 -22.21 2.37
CA ASN A 179 4.46 -23.68 2.46
C ASN A 179 4.23 -24.35 1.11
#